data_AF-V9H5Z0-F1
#
_entry.id   AF-V9H5Z0-F1
#
_cell.length_a   1.000
_cell.length_b   1.000
_cell.length_c   1.000
_cell.angle_alpha   90.00
_cell.angle_beta   90.00
_cell.angle_gamma   90.00
#
_symmetry.space_group_name_H-M   'P 1'
#
loop_
_entity.id
_entity.type
_entity.pdbx_description
1 polymer ?
#
loop_
_entity_poly.entity_id
_entity_poly.type
_entity_poly.pdbx_seq_one_letter_code
_entity_poly.pdbx_strand_id
1 'polypeptide(L)'
;MPNNNVINDELIEFCHLYNLPIQHLGKILRDPKVIPMIRGKAFEFSVCDRLENLLDNETWEVQKPFINPQLGSHDEDVSITHRNTGTKFTIECKLSAKGEFKKLANGYSIKVKCMRSRTLGTTQVERLAPVLGVTPQSLSVHNDQYRPQDFNFVITSLANAFYETDENGIFVWQPNEQGQIFLATKYGENLSNEEYQDRAFADMYIARSQDIAITTENNIQCTRRQCTTPTNCGFIPRGY
;
A
#
# COMPACT_ATOMS: atom_id res chain seq x y z
N MET A 1 -5.27 35.42 -25.28
CA MET A 1 -5.61 34.02 -24.96
C MET A 1 -6.50 34.06 -23.73
N PRO A 2 -7.65 33.36 -23.69
CA PRO A 2 -8.49 33.38 -22.51
C PRO A 2 -7.83 32.54 -21.41
N ASN A 3 -7.45 33.19 -20.32
CA ASN A 3 -7.07 32.58 -19.04
C ASN A 3 -8.34 32.03 -18.39
N ASN A 4 -8.75 30.82 -18.77
CA ASN A 4 -9.79 30.10 -18.04
C ASN A 4 -9.13 29.29 -16.92
N ASN A 5 -8.75 29.98 -15.83
CA ASN A 5 -8.53 29.32 -14.54
C ASN A 5 -9.91 28.97 -13.98
N VAL A 6 -10.54 27.92 -14.49
CA VAL A 6 -11.65 27.27 -13.80
C VAL A 6 -11.02 26.53 -12.64
N ILE A 7 -10.95 27.19 -11.49
CA ILE A 7 -10.68 26.48 -10.24
C ILE A 7 -11.93 25.64 -9.99
N ASN A 8 -11.76 24.32 -9.87
CA ASN A 8 -12.85 23.40 -9.56
C ASN A 8 -13.58 23.88 -8.28
N ASP A 9 -14.87 24.19 -8.37
CA ASP A 9 -15.66 24.67 -7.24
C ASP A 9 -15.65 23.67 -6.07
N GLU A 10 -15.59 22.37 -6.37
CA GLU A 10 -15.44 21.30 -5.36
C GLU A 10 -14.12 21.44 -4.57
N LEU A 11 -13.05 21.88 -5.24
CA LEU A 11 -11.75 22.08 -4.60
C LEU A 11 -11.76 23.30 -3.68
N ILE A 12 -12.46 24.36 -4.07
CA ILE A 12 -12.65 25.56 -3.24
C ILE A 12 -13.46 25.19 -1.99
N GLU A 13 -14.58 24.49 -2.18
CA GLU A 13 -15.41 24.02 -1.08
C GLU A 13 -14.64 23.09 -0.14
N PHE A 14 -13.87 22.15 -0.67
CA PHE A 14 -12.99 21.29 0.10
C PHE A 14 -11.98 22.09 0.93
N CYS A 15 -11.30 23.06 0.30
CA CYS A 15 -10.35 23.92 0.99
C CYS A 15 -11.02 24.73 2.11
N HIS A 16 -12.20 25.29 1.87
CA HIS A 16 -12.96 26.01 2.90
C HIS A 16 -13.39 25.09 4.05
N LEU A 17 -13.92 23.91 3.75
CA LEU A 17 -14.38 22.94 4.73
C LEU A 17 -13.27 22.52 5.71
N TYR A 18 -12.05 22.37 5.21
CA TYR A 18 -10.90 21.91 6.00
C TYR A 18 -9.93 23.03 6.41
N ASN A 19 -10.30 24.31 6.24
CA ASN A 19 -9.45 25.47 6.53
C ASN A 19 -8.07 25.42 5.85
N LEU A 20 -8.03 24.94 4.60
CA LEU A 20 -6.81 24.88 3.81
C LEU A 20 -6.64 26.17 2.99
N PRO A 21 -5.51 26.89 3.11
CA PRO A 21 -5.26 28.08 2.32
C PRO A 21 -5.00 27.69 0.85
N ILE A 22 -6.00 27.90 -0.01
CA ILE A 22 -5.96 27.50 -1.43
C ILE A 22 -4.73 28.04 -2.17
N GLN A 23 -4.28 29.25 -1.84
CA GLN A 23 -3.08 29.88 -2.39
C GLN A 23 -1.77 29.15 -2.05
N HIS A 24 -1.80 28.26 -1.06
CA HIS A 24 -0.66 27.43 -0.65
C HIS A 24 -0.90 25.95 -0.91
N LEU A 25 -2.05 25.54 -1.47
CA LEU A 25 -2.41 24.14 -1.65
C LEU A 25 -1.35 23.37 -2.43
N GLY A 26 -0.82 23.92 -3.52
CA GLY A 26 0.26 23.27 -4.28
C GLY A 26 1.54 23.05 -3.46
N LYS A 27 1.87 23.94 -2.53
CA LYS A 27 3.02 23.77 -1.62
C LYS A 27 2.73 22.73 -0.54
N ILE A 28 1.50 22.74 0.00
CA ILE A 28 1.04 21.76 0.99
C ILE A 28 1.05 20.35 0.39
N LEU A 29 0.53 20.17 -0.83
CA LEU A 29 0.51 18.89 -1.53
C LEU A 29 1.91 18.39 -1.91
N ARG A 30 2.88 19.31 -2.07
CA ARG A 30 4.29 18.98 -2.31
C ARG A 30 5.08 18.68 -1.04
N ASP A 31 4.49 18.81 0.14
CA ASP A 31 5.18 18.52 1.39
C ASP A 31 5.62 17.04 1.42
N PRO A 32 6.88 16.72 1.80
CA PRO A 32 7.40 15.35 1.83
C PRO A 32 6.62 14.38 2.72
N LYS A 33 5.82 14.87 3.67
CA LYS A 33 4.91 14.06 4.49
C LYS A 33 3.56 13.84 3.83
N VAL A 34 3.12 14.78 2.99
CA VAL A 34 1.82 14.72 2.30
C VAL A 34 1.89 13.88 1.03
N ILE A 35 2.95 14.03 0.21
CA ILE A 35 3.11 13.28 -1.05
C ILE A 35 2.94 11.75 -0.85
N PRO A 36 3.60 11.11 0.14
CA PRO A 36 3.43 9.67 0.34
C PRO A 36 1.99 9.29 0.71
N MET A 37 1.28 10.15 1.47
CA MET A 37 -0.10 9.90 1.88
C MET A 37 -1.05 9.96 0.68
N ILE A 38 -0.96 11.01 -0.14
CA ILE A 38 -1.82 11.15 -1.32
C ILE A 38 -1.52 10.06 -2.37
N ARG A 39 -0.26 9.65 -2.53
CA ARG A 39 0.11 8.54 -3.42
C ARG A 39 -0.42 7.20 -2.94
N GLY A 40 -0.38 6.95 -1.63
CA GLY A 40 -1.01 5.76 -1.04
C GLY A 40 -2.51 5.73 -1.33
N LYS A 41 -3.22 6.84 -1.06
CA LYS A 41 -4.66 6.96 -1.33
C LYS A 41 -4.98 6.84 -2.83
N ALA A 42 -4.19 7.47 -3.70
CA ALA A 42 -4.36 7.35 -5.14
C ALA A 42 -4.20 5.89 -5.63
N PHE A 43 -3.28 5.14 -5.01
CA PHE A 43 -3.11 3.72 -5.34
C PHE A 43 -4.32 2.88 -4.94
N GLU A 44 -4.96 3.16 -3.80
CA GLU A 44 -6.22 2.50 -3.40
C GLU A 44 -7.32 2.70 -4.46
N PHE A 45 -7.50 3.93 -4.96
CA PHE A 45 -8.43 4.21 -6.06
C PHE A 45 -8.04 3.50 -7.35
N SER A 46 -6.75 3.50 -7.70
CA SER A 46 -6.27 2.82 -8.91
C SER A 46 -6.53 1.31 -8.87
N VAL A 47 -6.38 0.68 -7.70
CA VAL A 47 -6.73 -0.73 -7.49
C VAL A 47 -8.23 -0.95 -7.64
N CYS A 48 -9.07 -0.07 -7.07
CA CYS A 48 -10.52 -0.10 -7.22
C CYS A 48 -10.92 -0.06 -8.71
N ASP A 49 -10.46 0.95 -9.44
CA ASP A 49 -10.73 1.13 -10.86
C ASP A 49 -10.26 -0.08 -11.68
N ARG A 50 -9.09 -0.64 -11.34
CA ARG A 50 -8.56 -1.82 -12.03
C ARG A 50 -9.44 -3.05 -11.82
N LEU A 51 -9.95 -3.25 -10.61
CA LEU A 51 -10.83 -4.37 -10.28
C LEU A 51 -12.21 -4.21 -10.93
N GLU A 52 -12.77 -3.00 -10.92
CA GLU A 52 -14.05 -2.69 -11.59
C GLU A 52 -13.99 -2.96 -13.10
N ASN A 53 -12.85 -2.69 -13.72
CA ASN A 53 -12.65 -2.97 -15.14
C ASN A 53 -12.40 -4.45 -15.46
N LEU A 54 -11.97 -5.25 -14.48
CA LEU A 54 -11.63 -6.67 -14.67
C LEU A 54 -12.77 -7.61 -14.28
N LEU A 55 -13.57 -7.23 -13.28
CA LEU A 55 -14.63 -8.05 -12.72
C LEU A 55 -15.97 -7.66 -13.32
N ASP A 56 -16.78 -8.67 -13.63
CA ASP A 56 -18.16 -8.46 -14.06
C ASP A 56 -19.00 -7.82 -12.96
N ASN A 57 -19.63 -6.67 -13.24
CA ASN A 57 -20.34 -5.85 -12.25
C ASN A 57 -21.68 -6.45 -11.80
N GLU A 58 -22.26 -7.38 -12.58
CA GLU A 58 -23.45 -8.15 -12.22
C GLU A 58 -23.12 -9.28 -11.24
N THR A 59 -21.89 -9.78 -11.26
CA THR A 59 -21.41 -10.85 -10.37
C THR A 59 -20.69 -10.31 -9.14
N TRP A 60 -19.92 -9.24 -9.30
CA TRP A 60 -19.04 -8.67 -8.28
C TRP A 60 -19.37 -7.22 -8.01
N GLU A 61 -19.27 -6.87 -6.74
CA GLU A 61 -19.30 -5.49 -6.28
C GLU A 61 -17.91 -5.11 -5.80
N VAL A 62 -17.32 -4.08 -6.38
CA VAL A 62 -16.06 -3.49 -5.92
C VAL A 62 -16.39 -2.23 -5.12
N GLN A 63 -15.76 -2.06 -3.96
CA GLN A 63 -15.96 -0.88 -3.13
C GLN A 63 -14.65 -0.38 -2.56
N LYS A 64 -14.56 0.95 -2.46
CA LYS A 64 -13.59 1.65 -1.62
C LYS A 64 -14.34 2.26 -0.43
N PRO A 65 -14.32 1.62 0.77
CA PRO A 65 -15.09 2.09 1.91
C PRO A 65 -14.69 3.51 2.31
N PHE A 66 -15.65 4.44 2.36
CA PHE A 66 -15.46 5.76 2.96
C PHE A 66 -15.81 5.67 4.45
N ILE A 67 -15.01 4.92 5.21
CA ILE A 67 -15.22 4.73 6.65
C ILE A 67 -14.05 5.39 7.37
N ASN A 68 -14.33 6.21 8.38
CA ASN A 68 -13.32 6.57 9.36
C ASN A 68 -13.19 5.38 10.31
N PRO A 69 -12.12 4.56 10.25
CA PRO A 69 -12.00 3.39 11.10
C PRO A 69 -12.07 3.84 12.56
N GLN A 70 -13.09 3.38 13.29
CA GLN A 70 -13.16 3.59 14.72
C GLN A 70 -12.01 2.83 15.41
N LEU A 71 -11.68 3.25 16.65
CA LEU A 71 -10.65 2.61 17.46
C LEU A 71 -10.90 1.10 17.57
N GLY A 72 -10.15 0.31 16.81
CA GLY A 72 -10.21 -1.15 16.84
C GLY A 72 -10.85 -1.83 15.63
N SER A 73 -11.34 -1.10 14.63
CA SER A 73 -11.69 -1.63 13.32
C SER A 73 -10.50 -1.51 12.35
N HIS A 74 -10.29 -2.53 11.52
CA HIS A 74 -9.34 -2.42 10.41
C HIS A 74 -9.90 -1.44 9.37
N ASP A 75 -9.08 -0.47 8.98
CA ASP A 75 -9.36 0.35 7.81
C ASP A 75 -9.25 -0.58 6.60
N GLU A 76 -10.31 -0.67 5.82
CA GLU A 76 -10.34 -1.52 4.64
C GLU A 76 -10.10 -0.61 3.43
N ASP A 77 -8.97 -0.82 2.75
CA ASP A 77 -8.60 0.02 1.62
C ASP A 77 -9.55 -0.18 0.44
N VAL A 78 -9.74 -1.45 0.05
CA VAL A 78 -10.63 -1.90 -1.03
C VAL A 78 -11.27 -3.25 -0.64
N SER A 79 -12.49 -3.50 -1.10
CA SER A 79 -13.07 -4.85 -1.07
C SER A 79 -13.79 -5.22 -2.34
N ILE A 80 -13.93 -6.54 -2.53
CA ILE A 80 -14.78 -7.14 -3.55
C ILE A 80 -15.77 -8.09 -2.89
N THR A 81 -17.03 -8.01 -3.29
CA THR A 81 -18.11 -8.85 -2.75
C THR A 81 -18.79 -9.58 -3.88
N HIS A 82 -18.87 -10.91 -3.79
CA HIS A 82 -19.65 -11.71 -4.74
C HIS A 82 -21.14 -11.51 -4.43
N ARG A 83 -21.88 -10.91 -5.36
CA ARG A 83 -23.26 -10.45 -5.11
C ARG A 83 -24.21 -11.57 -4.72
N ASN A 84 -24.10 -12.73 -5.37
CA ASN A 84 -25.02 -13.86 -5.15
C ASN A 84 -24.79 -14.57 -3.82
N THR A 85 -23.55 -14.65 -3.33
CA THR A 85 -23.23 -15.39 -2.09
C THR A 85 -23.00 -14.46 -0.90
N GLY A 86 -22.85 -13.15 -1.13
CA GLY A 86 -22.42 -12.18 -0.11
C GLY A 86 -20.98 -12.40 0.36
N THR A 87 -20.19 -13.24 -0.32
CA THR A 87 -18.81 -13.52 0.08
C THR A 87 -17.95 -12.29 -0.17
N LYS A 88 -17.44 -11.69 0.90
CA LYS A 88 -16.57 -10.51 0.86
C LYS A 88 -15.10 -10.90 0.94
N PHE A 89 -14.29 -10.30 0.08
CA PHE A 89 -12.83 -10.32 0.16
C PHE A 89 -12.31 -8.91 0.38
N THR A 90 -11.43 -8.76 1.36
CA THR A 90 -10.82 -7.49 1.72
C THR A 90 -9.37 -7.41 1.21
N ILE A 91 -8.97 -6.22 0.80
CA ILE A 91 -7.72 -5.97 0.11
C ILE A 91 -6.98 -4.84 0.85
N GLU A 92 -5.74 -5.11 1.23
CA GLU A 92 -4.80 -4.10 1.71
C GLU A 92 -3.95 -3.59 0.55
N CYS A 93 -3.91 -2.28 0.34
CA CYS A 93 -3.14 -1.64 -0.72
C CYS A 93 -1.82 -1.10 -0.16
N LYS A 94 -0.70 -1.64 -0.63
CA LYS A 94 0.64 -1.18 -0.24
C LYS A 94 1.42 -0.75 -1.46
N LEU A 95 2.11 0.38 -1.37
CA LEU A 95 3.16 0.69 -2.33
C LEU A 95 4.42 -0.11 -1.98
N SER A 96 5.18 -0.52 -3.02
CA SER A 96 6.55 -1.02 -2.83
C SER A 96 7.39 -0.07 -1.98
N ALA A 97 8.43 -0.58 -1.34
CA ALA A 97 9.29 0.22 -0.50
C ALA A 97 10.16 1.15 -1.36
N LYS A 98 10.15 2.44 -1.02
CA LYS A 98 10.90 3.48 -1.73
C LYS A 98 12.38 3.11 -1.89
N GLY A 99 12.89 3.18 -3.11
CA GLY A 99 14.31 2.98 -3.43
C GLY A 99 14.82 1.55 -3.14
N GLU A 100 13.93 0.59 -2.89
CA GLU A 100 14.32 -0.79 -2.53
C GLU A 100 14.28 -1.74 -3.73
N PHE A 101 14.54 -1.21 -4.93
CA PHE A 101 14.86 -2.02 -6.10
C PHE A 101 16.30 -2.54 -6.00
N LYS A 102 16.49 -3.85 -6.07
CA LYS A 102 17.81 -4.50 -6.01
C LYS A 102 17.96 -5.55 -7.10
N LYS A 103 19.10 -5.54 -7.79
CA LYS A 103 19.54 -6.66 -8.61
C LYS A 103 20.19 -7.71 -7.72
N LEU A 104 19.75 -8.95 -7.86
CA LEU A 104 20.30 -10.14 -7.22
C LEU A 104 21.05 -10.97 -8.27
N ALA A 105 21.84 -11.95 -7.83
CA ALA A 105 22.55 -12.85 -8.74
C ALA A 105 21.62 -13.58 -9.72
N ASN A 106 20.41 -13.94 -9.27
CA ASN A 106 19.45 -14.74 -10.03
C ASN A 106 18.15 -13.98 -10.36
N GLY A 107 18.16 -12.65 -10.34
CA GLY A 107 16.97 -11.85 -10.67
C GLY A 107 16.94 -10.49 -10.01
N TYR A 108 15.74 -10.03 -9.67
CA TYR A 108 15.52 -8.73 -9.04
C TYR A 108 14.67 -8.90 -7.78
N SER A 109 14.85 -8.02 -6.82
CA SER A 109 14.05 -7.94 -5.60
C SER A 109 13.49 -6.54 -5.46
N ILE A 110 12.19 -6.47 -5.21
CA ILE A 110 11.46 -5.25 -4.87
C ILE A 110 10.74 -5.54 -3.58
N LYS A 111 11.14 -4.85 -2.51
CA LYS A 111 10.56 -5.04 -1.19
C LYS A 111 9.22 -4.35 -1.08
N VAL A 112 8.24 -4.96 -0.42
CA VAL A 112 6.93 -4.34 -0.10
C VAL A 112 6.79 -4.20 1.40
N LYS A 113 6.55 -2.99 1.91
CA LYS A 113 6.38 -2.76 3.35
C LYS A 113 4.93 -3.04 3.78
N CYS A 114 4.66 -4.27 4.19
CA CYS A 114 3.33 -4.68 4.66
C CYS A 114 3.21 -4.55 6.18
N MET A 115 3.01 -3.31 6.65
CA MET A 115 2.79 -3.00 8.07
C MET A 115 1.71 -1.94 8.26
N ARG A 116 1.13 -1.91 9.46
CA ARG A 116 0.13 -0.92 9.87
C ARG A 116 0.77 0.46 9.94
N SER A 117 0.00 1.49 9.60
CA SER A 117 0.44 2.88 9.75
C SER A 117 0.59 3.30 11.22
N ARG A 118 -0.17 2.66 12.11
CA ARG A 118 -0.16 2.89 13.56
C ARG A 118 0.21 1.62 14.31
N THR A 119 1.08 1.77 15.31
CA THR A 119 1.37 0.72 16.29
C THR A 119 0.21 0.60 17.28
N LEU A 120 -0.08 -0.64 17.70
CA LEU A 120 -1.01 -0.89 18.78
C LEU A 120 -0.38 -0.44 20.11
N GLY A 121 -1.11 0.40 20.84
CA GLY A 121 -0.81 0.71 22.24
C GLY A 121 -1.15 -0.47 23.16
N THR A 122 -0.66 -0.42 24.39
CA THR A 122 -0.81 -1.49 25.41
C THR A 122 -2.26 -1.93 25.59
N THR A 123 -3.19 -0.99 25.74
CA THR A 123 -4.63 -1.28 25.89
C THR A 123 -5.21 -2.05 24.70
N GLN A 124 -4.79 -1.72 23.47
CA GLN A 124 -5.26 -2.42 22.27
C GLN A 124 -4.63 -3.81 22.16
N VAL A 125 -3.37 -3.96 22.57
CA VAL A 125 -2.70 -5.27 22.63
C VAL A 125 -3.44 -6.21 23.57
N GLU A 126 -3.78 -5.76 24.79
CA GLU A 126 -4.51 -6.57 25.76
C GLU A 126 -5.91 -6.97 25.25
N ARG A 127 -6.60 -6.05 24.57
CA ARG A 127 -7.93 -6.29 24.01
C ARG A 127 -7.92 -7.25 22.81
N LEU A 128 -6.95 -7.11 21.90
CA LEU A 128 -6.93 -7.84 20.63
C LEU A 128 -6.24 -9.19 20.71
N ALA A 129 -5.28 -9.38 21.63
CA ALA A 129 -4.53 -10.63 21.73
C ALA A 129 -5.43 -11.88 21.86
N PRO A 130 -6.47 -11.91 22.74
CA PRO A 130 -7.38 -13.06 22.83
C PRO A 130 -8.19 -13.30 21.55
N VAL A 131 -8.66 -12.22 20.90
CA VAL A 131 -9.44 -12.30 19.65
C VAL A 131 -8.60 -12.86 18.50
N LEU A 132 -7.32 -12.49 18.45
CA LEU A 132 -6.39 -12.94 17.43
C LEU A 132 -5.75 -14.31 17.74
N GLY A 133 -6.07 -14.91 18.90
CA GLY A 133 -5.53 -16.19 19.34
C GLY A 133 -4.02 -16.16 19.62
N VAL A 134 -3.49 -15.02 20.10
CA VAL A 134 -2.06 -14.83 20.41
C VAL A 134 -1.88 -14.32 21.83
N THR A 135 -0.67 -14.43 22.39
CA THR A 135 -0.37 -13.84 23.70
C THR A 135 -0.18 -12.31 23.58
N PRO A 136 -0.52 -11.52 24.62
CA PRO A 136 -0.24 -10.09 24.66
C PRO A 136 1.25 -9.77 24.43
N GLN A 137 2.15 -10.61 24.96
CA GLN A 137 3.60 -10.46 24.77
C GLN A 137 3.97 -10.61 23.29
N SER A 138 3.43 -11.63 22.61
CA SER A 138 3.65 -11.83 21.18
C SER A 138 3.10 -10.65 20.38
N LEU A 139 1.85 -10.24 20.62
CA LEU A 139 1.25 -9.12 19.91
C LEU A 139 1.96 -7.79 20.19
N SER A 140 2.50 -7.57 21.38
CA SER A 140 3.30 -6.38 21.70
C SER A 140 4.59 -6.30 20.87
N VAL A 141 5.26 -7.44 20.61
CA VAL A 141 6.45 -7.49 19.73
C VAL A 141 6.10 -7.19 18.28
N HIS A 142 4.89 -7.59 17.85
CA HIS A 142 4.40 -7.50 16.47
C HIS A 142 3.31 -6.43 16.32
N ASN A 143 3.34 -5.39 17.16
CA ASN A 143 2.25 -4.44 17.35
C ASN A 143 1.91 -3.54 16.14
N ASP A 144 2.66 -3.61 15.05
CA ASP A 144 2.34 -2.97 13.78
C ASP A 144 2.28 -3.95 12.61
N GLN A 145 2.38 -5.24 12.87
CA GLN A 145 2.27 -6.25 11.84
C GLN A 145 0.82 -6.68 11.67
N TYR A 146 0.51 -7.10 10.46
CA TYR A 146 -0.76 -7.71 10.16
C TYR A 146 -0.73 -9.22 10.45
N ARG A 147 -1.92 -9.80 10.47
CA ARG A 147 -2.22 -11.22 10.55
C ARG A 147 -3.01 -11.62 9.30
N PRO A 148 -3.01 -12.90 8.89
CA PRO A 148 -3.75 -13.36 7.72
C PRO A 148 -5.25 -13.10 7.78
N GLN A 149 -5.83 -13.00 8.98
CA GLN A 149 -7.23 -12.66 9.17
C GLN A 149 -7.56 -11.17 9.01
N ASP A 150 -6.56 -10.28 8.95
CA ASP A 150 -6.79 -8.83 8.85
C ASP A 150 -7.29 -8.44 7.45
N PHE A 151 -6.83 -9.16 6.41
CA PHE A 151 -7.26 -8.97 5.03
C PHE A 151 -7.09 -10.26 4.22
N ASN A 152 -7.80 -10.42 3.10
CA ASN A 152 -7.64 -11.59 2.23
C ASN A 152 -6.44 -11.47 1.28
N PHE A 153 -6.25 -10.29 0.70
CA PHE A 153 -5.19 -10.03 -0.27
C PHE A 153 -4.40 -8.77 0.06
N VAL A 154 -3.13 -8.74 -0.31
CA VAL A 154 -2.36 -7.50 -0.44
C VAL A 154 -2.11 -7.25 -1.92
N ILE A 155 -2.34 -6.01 -2.36
CA ILE A 155 -2.01 -5.56 -3.71
C ILE A 155 -0.94 -4.47 -3.63
N THR A 156 0.03 -4.54 -4.54
CA THR A 156 1.14 -3.60 -4.64
C THR A 156 1.47 -3.22 -6.07
N SER A 157 2.20 -2.12 -6.23
CA SER A 157 2.74 -1.65 -7.50
C SER A 157 4.27 -1.50 -7.39
N LEU A 158 4.96 -1.72 -8.52
CA LEU A 158 6.42 -1.59 -8.58
C LEU A 158 6.91 -0.15 -8.55
N ALA A 159 6.07 0.83 -8.93
CA ALA A 159 6.53 2.18 -9.19
C ALA A 159 7.34 2.79 -8.04
N ASN A 160 6.87 2.62 -6.80
CA ASN A 160 7.50 3.27 -5.66
C ASN A 160 8.95 2.79 -5.39
N ALA A 161 9.33 1.59 -5.85
CA ALA A 161 10.69 1.08 -5.76
C ALA A 161 11.72 1.92 -6.54
N PHE A 162 11.27 2.67 -7.55
CA PHE A 162 12.10 3.51 -8.41
C PHE A 162 12.03 5.01 -8.08
N TYR A 163 11.33 5.36 -6.99
CA TYR A 163 11.37 6.71 -6.45
C TYR A 163 12.55 6.88 -5.52
N GLU A 164 13.21 8.02 -5.63
CA GLU A 164 14.26 8.46 -4.71
C GLU A 164 13.87 9.78 -4.05
N THR A 165 14.66 10.20 -3.06
CA THR A 165 14.50 11.50 -2.42
C THR A 165 15.65 12.37 -2.86
N ASP A 166 15.32 13.48 -3.51
CA ASP A 166 16.31 14.45 -3.93
C ASP A 166 16.88 15.23 -2.74
N GLU A 167 17.83 16.12 -3.03
CA GLU A 167 18.47 17.00 -2.04
C GLU A 167 17.50 17.92 -1.28
N ASN A 168 16.31 18.18 -1.85
CA ASN A 168 15.27 19.02 -1.27
C ASN A 168 14.25 18.21 -0.45
N GLY A 169 14.45 16.90 -0.32
CA GLY A 169 13.51 16.02 0.36
C GLY A 169 12.29 15.63 -0.48
N ILE A 170 12.28 15.96 -1.78
CA ILE A 170 11.16 15.71 -2.69
C ILE A 170 11.26 14.29 -3.24
N PHE A 171 10.12 13.64 -3.35
CA PHE A 171 10.01 12.29 -3.92
C PHE A 171 9.93 12.39 -5.43
N VAL A 172 10.95 11.89 -6.12
CA VAL A 172 11.08 11.99 -7.57
C VAL A 172 11.23 10.61 -8.20
N TRP A 173 10.61 10.41 -9.37
CA TRP A 173 10.83 9.22 -10.18
C TRP A 173 12.25 9.29 -10.77
N GLN A 174 13.12 8.41 -10.31
CA GLN A 174 14.54 8.42 -10.69
C GLN A 174 15.12 7.01 -10.63
N PRO A 175 14.70 6.10 -11.53
CA PRO A 175 15.28 4.76 -11.58
C PRO A 175 16.78 4.84 -11.88
N ASN A 176 17.59 4.16 -11.06
CA ASN A 176 19.01 3.97 -11.33
C ASN A 176 19.24 3.11 -12.59
N GLU A 177 20.50 2.99 -13.05
CA GLU A 177 20.86 2.26 -14.28
C GLU A 177 20.27 0.84 -14.34
N GLN A 178 20.35 0.07 -13.24
CA GLN A 178 19.79 -1.28 -13.20
C GLN A 178 18.25 -1.26 -13.22
N GLY A 179 17.64 -0.25 -12.60
CA GLY A 179 16.20 -0.02 -12.67
C GLY A 179 15.74 0.30 -14.09
N GLN A 180 16.48 1.14 -14.82
CA GLN A 180 16.19 1.46 -16.22
C GLN A 180 16.28 0.22 -17.11
N ILE A 181 17.33 -0.60 -16.96
CA ILE A 181 17.47 -1.87 -17.68
C ILE A 181 16.28 -2.79 -17.39
N PHE A 182 15.88 -2.92 -16.12
CA PHE A 182 14.73 -3.73 -15.73
C PHE A 182 13.43 -3.23 -16.36
N LEU A 183 13.17 -1.92 -16.28
CA LEU A 183 11.96 -1.29 -16.83
C LEU A 183 11.90 -1.46 -18.35
N ALA A 184 13.01 -1.24 -19.06
CA ALA A 184 13.11 -1.46 -20.50
C ALA A 184 12.87 -2.93 -20.88
N THR A 185 13.48 -3.85 -20.15
CA THR A 185 13.30 -5.30 -20.38
C THR A 185 11.85 -5.72 -20.16
N LYS A 186 11.19 -5.18 -19.14
CA LYS A 186 9.84 -5.59 -18.73
C LYS A 186 8.73 -4.95 -19.56
N TYR A 187 8.88 -3.68 -19.94
CA TYR A 187 7.82 -2.91 -20.60
C TYR A 187 8.11 -2.57 -22.07
N GLY A 188 9.32 -2.83 -22.56
CA GLY A 188 9.79 -2.47 -23.88
C GLY A 188 10.78 -1.31 -23.85
N GLU A 189 11.69 -1.29 -24.83
CA GLU A 189 12.72 -0.26 -24.98
C GLU A 189 12.15 1.04 -25.58
N ASN A 190 12.90 2.15 -25.45
CA ASN A 190 12.61 3.47 -26.02
C ASN A 190 11.32 4.16 -25.54
N LEU A 191 10.80 3.78 -24.37
CA LEU A 191 9.75 4.54 -23.69
C LEU A 191 10.33 5.76 -22.97
N SER A 192 9.53 6.80 -22.83
CA SER A 192 9.84 7.94 -21.98
C SER A 192 9.82 7.55 -20.49
N ASN A 193 10.45 8.38 -19.65
CA ASN A 193 10.43 8.18 -18.20
C ASN A 193 9.01 8.19 -17.62
N GLU A 194 8.13 9.04 -18.16
CA GLU A 194 6.72 9.12 -17.76
C GLU A 194 5.97 7.83 -18.11
N GLU A 195 6.17 7.29 -19.32
CA GLU A 195 5.58 6.02 -19.71
C GLU A 195 6.06 4.85 -18.86
N TYR A 196 7.35 4.80 -18.51
CA TYR A 196 7.84 3.78 -17.58
C TYR A 196 7.24 3.94 -16.19
N GLN A 197 7.09 5.17 -15.71
CA GLN A 197 6.48 5.48 -14.43
C GLN A 197 5.02 5.00 -14.39
N ASP A 198 4.23 5.35 -15.40
CA ASP A 198 2.82 5.00 -15.49
C ASP A 198 2.62 3.48 -15.60
N ARG A 199 3.43 2.82 -16.45
CA ARG A 199 3.38 1.36 -16.58
C ARG A 199 3.79 0.66 -15.28
N ALA A 200 4.83 1.13 -14.61
CA ALA A 200 5.22 0.58 -13.31
C ALA A 200 4.17 0.84 -12.22
N PHE A 201 3.42 1.93 -12.31
CA PHE A 201 2.34 2.24 -11.37
C PHE A 201 1.12 1.34 -11.60
N ALA A 202 0.74 1.15 -12.87
CA ALA A 202 -0.37 0.31 -13.29
C ALA A 202 -0.09 -1.20 -13.18
N ASP A 203 1.18 -1.61 -13.16
CA ASP A 203 1.54 -3.02 -13.02
C ASP A 203 1.41 -3.48 -11.56
N MET A 204 0.26 -4.11 -11.28
CA MET A 204 -0.17 -4.52 -9.95
C MET A 204 0.10 -6.00 -9.69
N TYR A 205 0.63 -6.27 -8.50
CA TYR A 205 0.95 -7.61 -8.01
C TYR A 205 0.06 -7.94 -6.82
N ILE A 206 -0.40 -9.18 -6.73
CA ILE A 206 -1.31 -9.65 -5.68
C ILE A 206 -0.71 -10.85 -4.95
N ALA A 207 -0.90 -10.91 -3.63
CA ALA A 207 -0.62 -12.10 -2.82
C ALA A 207 -1.74 -12.35 -1.82
N ARG A 208 -2.03 -13.61 -1.51
CA ARG A 208 -2.93 -13.96 -0.40
C ARG A 208 -2.21 -13.68 0.91
N SER A 209 -2.93 -13.12 1.88
CA SER A 209 -2.39 -12.83 3.21
C SER A 209 -1.82 -14.07 3.92
N GLN A 210 -2.42 -15.23 3.67
CA GLN A 210 -1.99 -16.52 4.19
C GLN A 210 -0.63 -16.96 3.61
N ASP A 211 -0.38 -16.71 2.33
CA ASP A 211 0.85 -17.15 1.66
C ASP A 211 2.08 -16.35 2.11
N ILE A 212 1.86 -15.12 2.61
CA ILE A 212 2.92 -14.21 3.06
C ILE A 212 3.07 -14.18 4.59
N ALA A 213 2.30 -14.98 5.34
CA ALA A 213 2.40 -15.07 6.78
C ALA A 213 3.65 -15.85 7.21
N ILE A 214 4.32 -15.48 8.30
CA ILE A 214 5.46 -16.25 8.80
C ILE A 214 4.98 -17.59 9.36
N THR A 215 5.20 -18.66 8.60
CA THR A 215 4.83 -20.04 8.94
C THR A 215 6.00 -20.97 8.66
N THR A 216 5.96 -22.18 9.23
CA THR A 216 6.98 -23.21 8.97
C THR A 216 7.01 -23.69 7.52
N GLU A 217 5.97 -23.38 6.73
CA GLU A 217 5.75 -23.95 5.39
C GLU A 217 6.34 -23.10 4.27
N ASN A 218 6.51 -21.78 4.47
CA ASN A 218 6.84 -20.85 3.39
C ASN A 218 8.24 -20.21 3.47
N ASN A 219 9.11 -20.72 4.34
CA ASN A 219 10.50 -20.26 4.53
C ASN A 219 10.65 -18.75 4.84
N ILE A 220 9.57 -18.06 5.23
CA ILE A 220 9.62 -16.65 5.62
C ILE A 220 10.09 -16.55 7.07
N GLN A 221 11.07 -15.69 7.35
CA GLN A 221 11.57 -15.46 8.70
C GLN A 221 11.14 -14.09 9.26
N CYS A 222 10.73 -14.09 10.52
CA CYS A 222 10.43 -12.89 11.28
C CYS A 222 11.69 -12.07 11.53
N THR A 223 11.64 -10.78 11.17
CA THR A 223 12.75 -9.85 11.42
C THR A 223 12.71 -9.19 12.80
N ARG A 224 11.74 -9.53 13.66
CA ARG A 224 11.59 -8.95 15.00
C ARG A 224 12.57 -9.60 15.97
N ARG A 225 13.53 -8.81 16.47
CA ARG A 225 14.57 -9.28 17.41
C ARG A 225 14.02 -9.94 18.68
N GLN A 226 12.85 -9.52 19.14
CA GLN A 226 12.20 -10.03 20.36
C GLN A 226 11.20 -11.16 20.08
N CYS A 227 11.07 -11.60 18.83
CA CYS A 227 10.19 -12.73 18.48
C CYS A 227 10.86 -14.03 18.90
N THR A 228 10.15 -14.83 19.69
CA THR A 228 10.65 -16.13 20.19
C THR A 228 10.39 -17.29 19.22
N THR A 229 9.50 -17.11 18.24
CA THR A 229 9.15 -18.11 17.21
C THR A 229 9.30 -17.55 15.80
N PRO A 230 10.53 -17.15 15.39
CA PRO A 230 10.74 -16.37 14.17
C PRO A 230 10.39 -17.10 12.87
N THR A 231 10.19 -18.41 12.89
CA THR A 231 9.78 -19.19 11.71
C THR A 231 8.30 -19.58 11.73
N ASN A 232 7.53 -19.20 12.76
CA ASN A 232 6.12 -19.60 12.88
C ASN A 232 5.28 -18.63 13.72
N CYS A 233 5.61 -17.34 13.74
CA CYS A 233 4.88 -16.38 14.59
C CYS A 233 3.48 -16.05 14.02
N GLY A 234 3.18 -16.43 12.78
CA GLY A 234 1.86 -16.25 12.14
C GLY A 234 1.52 -14.80 11.80
N PHE A 235 2.48 -13.87 11.92
CA PHE A 235 2.33 -12.48 11.48
C PHE A 235 2.85 -12.31 10.06
N ILE A 236 2.33 -11.32 9.36
CA ILE A 236 2.85 -10.90 8.06
C ILE A 236 4.14 -10.08 8.31
N PRO A 237 5.26 -10.36 7.63
CA PRO A 237 6.52 -9.65 7.84
C PRO A 237 6.38 -8.18 7.44
N ARG A 238 7.11 -7.29 8.14
CA ARG A 238 7.15 -5.86 7.78
C ARG A 238 7.67 -5.60 6.36
N GLY A 239 8.38 -6.54 5.77
CA GLY A 239 8.92 -6.45 4.44
C GLY A 239 9.15 -7.82 3.84
N TYR A 240 8.61 -8.04 2.65
CA TYR A 240 8.82 -9.21 1.79
C TYR A 240 9.32 -8.72 0.43
#